data_AF-A0A5D6XM29-F1
#
_entry.id   AF-A0A5D6XM29-F1
#
_cell.length_a   1.000
_cell.length_b   1.000
_cell.length_c   1.000
_cell.angle_alpha   90.00
_cell.angle_beta   90.00
_cell.angle_gamma   90.00
#
_symmetry.space_group_name_H-M   'P 1'
#
loop_
_entity.id
_entity.type
_entity.pdbx_description
1 polymer ?
#
loop_
_entity_poly.entity_id
_entity_poly.type
_entity_poly.pdbx_seq_one_letter_code
_entity_poly.pdbx_strand_id
1 'polypeptide(L)'
;MDAHLLGNLATYVLGKTLDSLADENVSAEILRWCRSVKNAHLPDLEALFAEKLETDMHEDDVEAPVLMFVTDFTTIVEDHGLQSIMGRPSSSDRDAVAHSKNRTKILIDNLATAMIKKEITRLVTLEYRQVKTGEIALYTLVLQRARLQQH
;
A
#
# COMPACT_ATOMS: atom_id res chain seq x y z
N MET A 1 -10.89 -27.33 24.91
CA MET A 1 -9.73 -26.54 25.39
C MET A 1 -9.37 -27.02 26.77
N ASP A 2 -8.08 -27.18 27.06
CA ASP A 2 -7.58 -27.46 28.41
C ASP A 2 -7.83 -26.22 29.32
N ALA A 3 -8.37 -26.44 30.52
CA ALA A 3 -8.66 -25.39 31.49
C ALA A 3 -7.39 -24.62 31.92
N HIS A 4 -6.24 -25.30 31.96
CA HIS A 4 -4.95 -24.65 32.22
C HIS A 4 -4.50 -23.78 31.05
N LEU A 5 -4.72 -24.24 29.81
CA LEU A 5 -4.41 -23.47 28.62
C LEU A 5 -5.28 -22.19 28.55
N LEU A 6 -6.56 -22.29 28.89
CA LEU A 6 -7.47 -21.14 28.91
C LEU A 6 -7.08 -20.11 29.99
N GLY A 7 -6.73 -20.57 31.19
CA GLY A 7 -6.23 -19.70 32.26
C GLY A 7 -4.93 -18.98 31.90
N ASN A 8 -4.00 -19.69 31.24
CA ASN A 8 -2.76 -19.10 30.74
C ASN A 8 -3.02 -18.10 29.60
N LEU A 9 -3.96 -18.38 28.71
CA LEU A 9 -4.33 -17.46 27.62
C LEU A 9 -4.95 -16.17 28.17
N ALA A 10 -5.87 -16.29 29.13
CA ALA A 10 -6.44 -15.13 29.83
C ALA A 10 -5.35 -14.26 30.47
N THR A 11 -4.40 -14.90 31.18
CA THR A 11 -3.36 -14.19 31.95
C THR A 11 -2.29 -13.59 31.05
N TYR A 12 -1.68 -14.39 30.19
CA TYR A 12 -0.47 -14.01 29.45
C TYR A 12 -0.75 -13.35 28.10
N VAL A 13 -1.88 -13.64 27.46
CA VAL A 13 -2.23 -13.07 26.15
C VAL A 13 -3.18 -11.89 26.31
N LEU A 14 -4.19 -12.02 27.17
CA LEU A 14 -5.24 -11.01 27.33
C LEU A 14 -5.02 -10.06 28.50
N GLY A 15 -4.07 -10.36 29.40
CA GLY A 15 -3.81 -9.56 30.60
C GLY A 15 -5.01 -9.51 31.56
N LYS A 16 -5.89 -10.52 31.54
CA LYS A 16 -7.12 -10.59 32.32
C LYS A 16 -7.18 -11.86 33.16
N THR A 17 -7.99 -11.84 34.21
CA THR A 17 -8.31 -13.05 34.98
C THR A 17 -9.39 -13.86 34.27
N LEU A 18 -9.40 -15.17 34.50
CA LEU A 18 -10.39 -16.08 33.90
C LEU A 18 -11.83 -15.65 34.24
N ASP A 19 -12.06 -15.12 35.44
CA ASP A 19 -13.37 -14.66 35.91
C ASP A 19 -13.86 -13.36 35.23
N SER A 20 -12.95 -12.61 34.60
CA SER A 20 -13.27 -11.37 33.85
C SER A 20 -13.23 -11.57 32.34
N LEU A 21 -13.06 -12.82 31.89
CA LEU A 21 -12.95 -13.18 30.50
C LEU A 21 -14.34 -13.32 29.87
N ALA A 22 -14.75 -12.28 29.13
CA ALA A 22 -15.92 -12.33 28.26
C ALA A 22 -15.53 -12.83 26.86
N ASP A 23 -16.49 -13.42 26.14
CA ASP A 23 -16.29 -13.98 24.80
C ASP A 23 -15.89 -12.89 23.77
N GLU A 24 -16.34 -11.65 24.00
CA GLU A 24 -15.94 -10.47 23.24
C GLU A 24 -14.45 -10.15 23.38
N ASN A 25 -13.84 -10.44 24.54
CA ASN A 25 -12.41 -10.20 24.76
C ASN A 25 -11.57 -11.18 23.92
N VAL A 26 -11.98 -12.45 23.87
CA VAL A 26 -11.32 -13.49 23.07
C VAL A 26 -11.48 -13.17 21.58
N SER A 27 -12.69 -12.79 21.17
CA SER A 27 -12.98 -12.40 19.78
C SER A 27 -12.17 -11.16 19.35
N ALA A 28 -12.08 -10.14 20.21
CA ALA A 28 -11.29 -8.94 19.94
C ALA A 28 -9.80 -9.26 19.78
N GLU A 29 -9.27 -10.18 20.58
CA GLU A 29 -7.88 -10.61 20.52
C GLU A 29 -7.58 -11.49 19.32
N ILE A 30 -8.46 -12.42 18.97
CA ILE A 30 -8.36 -13.19 17.72
C ILE A 30 -8.36 -12.23 16.54
N LEU A 31 -9.24 -11.23 16.52
CA LEU A 31 -9.26 -10.21 15.47
C LEU A 31 -7.99 -9.35 15.49
N ARG A 32 -7.46 -9.01 16.68
CA ARG A 32 -6.17 -8.31 16.83
C ARG A 32 -5.02 -9.13 16.27
N TRP A 33 -4.96 -10.42 16.57
CA TRP A 33 -3.97 -11.35 16.03
C TRP A 33 -4.14 -11.57 14.54
N CYS A 34 -5.34 -11.77 14.01
CA CYS A 34 -5.56 -11.86 12.57
C CYS A 34 -5.11 -10.59 11.85
N ARG A 35 -5.40 -9.40 12.39
CA ARG A 35 -4.89 -8.13 11.87
C ARG A 35 -3.37 -8.03 11.99
N SER A 36 -2.81 -8.42 13.14
CA SER A 36 -1.37 -8.39 13.37
C SER A 36 -0.63 -9.37 12.47
N VAL A 37 -1.15 -10.58 12.22
CA VAL A 37 -0.54 -11.59 11.36
C VAL A 37 -0.64 -11.17 9.90
N LYS A 38 -1.78 -10.59 9.47
CA LYS A 38 -1.91 -9.96 8.15
C LYS A 38 -0.92 -8.80 7.95
N ASN A 39 -0.61 -8.05 9.02
CA ASN A 39 0.29 -6.90 8.97
C ASN A 39 1.76 -7.23 9.35
N ALA A 40 2.05 -8.40 9.90
CA ALA A 40 3.38 -8.78 10.41
C ALA A 40 4.25 -9.42 9.34
N HIS A 41 3.65 -9.98 8.30
CA HIS A 41 4.41 -10.37 7.12
C HIS A 41 4.44 -9.16 6.20
N LEU A 42 5.60 -8.53 6.03
CA LEU A 42 5.85 -7.68 4.88
C LEU A 42 5.74 -8.60 3.66
N PRO A 43 4.66 -8.53 2.86
CA PRO A 43 4.61 -9.29 1.64
C PRO A 43 5.74 -8.78 0.73
N ASP A 44 6.19 -9.60 -0.21
CA ASP A 44 7.01 -9.10 -1.30
C ASP A 44 6.17 -8.07 -2.07
N LEU A 45 6.37 -6.79 -1.74
CA LEU A 45 5.60 -5.68 -2.28
C LEU A 45 5.75 -5.62 -3.80
N GLU A 46 6.95 -5.93 -4.31
CA GLU A 46 7.21 -5.90 -5.74
C GLU A 46 6.41 -7.01 -6.44
N ALA A 47 6.39 -8.22 -5.89
CA ALA A 47 5.57 -9.30 -6.43
C ALA A 47 4.05 -9.03 -6.31
N LEU A 48 3.59 -8.52 -5.17
CA LEU A 48 2.17 -8.24 -4.92
C LEU A 48 1.62 -7.22 -5.92
N PHE A 49 2.32 -6.11 -6.11
CA PHE A 49 1.86 -5.07 -7.02
C PHE A 49 2.06 -5.48 -8.48
N ALA A 50 3.12 -6.22 -8.82
CA ALA A 50 3.27 -6.76 -10.18
C ALA A 50 2.16 -7.74 -10.56
N GLU A 51 1.60 -8.49 -9.60
CA GLU A 51 0.47 -9.40 -9.82
C GLU A 51 -0.87 -8.66 -9.90
N LYS A 52 -1.08 -7.65 -9.04
CA LYS A 52 -2.42 -7.07 -8.82
C LYS A 52 -2.65 -5.72 -9.48
N LEU A 53 -1.58 -5.01 -9.84
CA LEU A 53 -1.64 -3.66 -10.39
C LEU A 53 -1.37 -3.71 -11.89
N GLU A 54 -2.34 -4.22 -12.63
CA GLU A 54 -2.33 -4.25 -14.10
C GLU A 54 -3.36 -3.24 -14.62
N THR A 55 -2.91 -2.31 -15.46
CA THR A 55 -3.82 -1.36 -16.12
C THR A 55 -3.46 -1.27 -17.59
N ASP A 56 -4.41 -1.59 -18.46
CA ASP A 56 -4.25 -1.36 -19.89
C ASP A 56 -4.37 0.15 -20.17
N MET A 57 -3.29 0.76 -20.67
CA MET A 57 -3.22 2.19 -20.99
C MET A 57 -3.47 2.47 -22.48
N HIS A 58 -4.09 1.53 -23.20
CA HIS A 58 -4.34 1.62 -24.64
C HIS A 58 -5.68 2.28 -25.03
N GLU A 59 -6.45 2.85 -24.10
CA GLU A 59 -7.68 3.58 -24.46
C GLU A 59 -7.39 4.96 -25.07
N ASP A 60 -8.29 5.42 -25.96
CA ASP A 60 -8.22 6.74 -26.64
C ASP A 60 -8.15 7.94 -25.67
N ASP A 61 -8.50 7.72 -24.40
CA ASP A 61 -8.30 8.66 -23.29
C ASP A 61 -7.34 8.06 -22.24
N VAL A 62 -6.14 8.62 -22.12
CA VAL A 62 -5.14 8.18 -21.13
C VAL A 62 -5.41 8.67 -19.71
N GLU A 63 -6.36 9.59 -19.51
CA GLU A 63 -6.62 10.13 -18.17
C GLU A 63 -7.35 9.13 -17.27
N ALA A 64 -8.39 8.46 -17.77
CA ALA A 64 -9.15 7.48 -17.00
C ALA A 64 -8.30 6.26 -16.59
N PRO A 65 -7.48 5.63 -17.47
CA PRO A 65 -6.59 4.54 -17.08
C PRO A 65 -5.54 4.95 -16.05
N VAL A 66 -4.92 6.13 -16.17
CA VAL A 66 -3.91 6.60 -15.20
C VAL A 66 -4.55 6.87 -13.83
N LEU A 67 -5.77 7.40 -13.79
CA LEU A 67 -6.50 7.58 -12.54
C LEU A 67 -6.91 6.24 -11.91
N MET A 68 -7.35 5.28 -12.73
CA MET A 68 -7.72 3.94 -12.28
C MET A 68 -6.50 3.20 -11.71
N PHE A 69 -5.35 3.29 -12.37
CA PHE A 69 -4.08 2.77 -11.87
C PHE A 69 -3.72 3.28 -10.45
N VAL A 70 -3.84 4.59 -10.20
CA VAL A 70 -3.57 5.16 -8.85
C VAL A 70 -4.65 4.75 -7.83
N THR A 71 -5.88 4.57 -8.30
CA THR A 71 -7.01 4.10 -7.48
C THR A 71 -6.80 2.67 -7.03
N ASP A 72 -6.53 1.75 -7.96
CA ASP A 72 -6.26 0.34 -7.70
C ASP A 72 -5.06 0.16 -6.77
N PHE A 73 -4.00 0.95 -6.99
CA PHE A 73 -2.86 0.99 -6.07
C PHE A 73 -3.30 1.33 -4.64
N THR A 74 -4.14 2.36 -4.47
CA THR A 74 -4.61 2.78 -3.14
C THR A 74 -5.50 1.72 -2.51
N THR A 75 -6.38 1.08 -3.28
CA THR A 75 -7.21 -0.03 -2.81
C THR A 75 -6.37 -1.23 -2.36
N ILE A 76 -5.33 -1.61 -3.11
CA ILE A 76 -4.43 -2.71 -2.72
C ILE A 76 -3.72 -2.39 -1.39
N VAL A 77 -3.24 -1.16 -1.21
CA VAL A 77 -2.63 -0.70 0.05
C VAL A 77 -3.59 -0.86 1.22
N GLU A 78 -4.87 -0.52 1.02
CA GLU A 78 -5.89 -0.59 2.06
C GLU A 78 -6.26 -2.03 2.41
N ASP A 79 -6.51 -2.87 1.40
CA ASP A 79 -6.93 -4.26 1.54
C ASP A 79 -5.86 -5.15 2.18
N HIS A 80 -4.58 -4.83 1.94
CA HIS A 80 -3.45 -5.60 2.46
C HIS A 80 -2.83 -5.00 3.73
N GLY A 81 -3.45 -3.98 4.34
CA GLY A 81 -2.98 -3.44 5.61
C GLY A 81 -1.64 -2.68 5.53
N LEU A 82 -1.26 -2.19 4.35
CA LEU A 82 0.04 -1.58 4.08
C LEU A 82 0.11 -0.09 4.44
N GLN A 83 -0.92 0.45 5.12
CA GLN A 83 -1.00 1.87 5.47
C GLN A 83 0.14 2.33 6.40
N SER A 84 0.71 1.42 7.18
CA SER A 84 1.87 1.70 8.04
C SER A 84 3.20 1.84 7.28
N ILE A 85 3.23 1.47 6.00
CA ILE A 85 4.43 1.48 5.13
C ILE A 85 4.25 2.50 3.99
N MET A 86 3.02 2.66 3.51
CA MET A 86 2.69 3.44 2.32
C MET A 86 1.27 4.01 2.37
N GLY A 87 0.81 4.37 3.57
CA GLY A 87 -0.47 5.05 3.77
C GLY A 87 -0.53 6.41 3.07
N ARG A 88 -1.74 6.92 2.86
CA ARG A 88 -1.92 8.25 2.29
C ARG A 88 -1.33 9.28 3.26
N PRO A 89 -0.39 10.14 2.82
CA PRO A 89 0.24 11.11 3.70
C PRO A 89 -0.81 12.06 4.27
N SER A 90 -0.76 12.29 5.58
CA SER A 90 -1.64 13.23 6.28
C SER A 90 -0.81 14.27 7.06
N SER A 91 -1.42 15.38 7.47
CA SER A 91 -0.71 16.45 8.18
C SER A 91 -0.13 16.05 9.53
N SER A 92 -0.59 14.93 10.11
CA SER A 92 -0.10 14.37 11.38
C SER A 92 0.84 13.17 11.19
N ASP A 93 1.12 12.77 9.95
CA ASP A 93 1.93 11.60 9.63
C ASP A 93 3.43 11.92 9.73
N ARG A 94 4.09 11.35 10.74
CA ARG A 94 5.54 11.52 10.98
C ARG A 94 6.39 10.83 9.90
N ASP A 95 5.81 9.82 9.24
CA ASP A 95 6.46 9.01 8.22
C ASP A 95 5.98 9.38 6.80
N ALA A 96 5.27 10.50 6.64
CA ALA A 96 4.68 10.96 5.38
C ALA A 96 5.67 10.97 4.20
N VAL A 97 6.92 11.34 4.45
CA VAL A 97 7.99 11.35 3.44
C VAL A 97 8.38 9.94 3.04
N ALA A 98 8.50 9.01 3.98
CA ALA A 98 8.82 7.62 3.72
C ALA A 98 7.66 6.92 2.99
N HIS A 99 6.43 7.12 3.45
CA HIS A 99 5.22 6.65 2.79
C HIS A 99 5.14 7.15 1.34
N SER A 100 5.34 8.45 1.10
CA SER A 100 5.30 9.01 -0.26
C SER A 100 6.41 8.44 -1.15
N LYS A 101 7.60 8.16 -0.61
CA LYS A 101 8.68 7.48 -1.36
C LYS A 101 8.31 6.06 -1.73
N ASN A 102 7.76 5.30 -0.80
CA ASN A 102 7.35 3.93 -1.05
C ASN A 102 6.23 3.88 -2.10
N ARG A 103 5.22 4.76 -1.97
CA ARG A 103 4.12 4.88 -2.95
C ARG A 103 4.63 5.20 -4.34
N THR A 104 5.44 6.25 -4.48
CA THR A 104 5.97 6.67 -5.78
C THR A 104 6.91 5.64 -6.41
N LYS A 105 7.73 4.93 -5.61
CA LYS A 105 8.56 3.82 -6.11
C LYS A 105 7.70 2.73 -6.75
N ILE A 106 6.71 2.21 -6.02
CA ILE A 106 5.86 1.13 -6.50
C ILE A 106 5.03 1.55 -7.72
N LEU A 107 4.49 2.77 -7.73
CA LEU A 107 3.77 3.31 -8.89
C LEU A 107 4.65 3.37 -10.13
N ILE A 108 5.90 3.83 -10.03
CA ILE A 108 6.85 3.85 -11.17
C ILE A 108 7.18 2.44 -11.63
N ASP A 109 7.41 1.52 -10.69
CA ASP A 109 7.79 0.14 -11.00
C ASP A 109 6.68 -0.66 -11.69
N ASN A 110 5.41 -0.27 -11.51
CA ASN A 110 4.25 -0.96 -12.08
C ASN A 110 3.59 -0.21 -13.25
N LEU A 111 4.24 0.81 -13.82
CA LEU A 111 3.76 1.44 -15.06
C LEU A 111 3.69 0.42 -16.20
N ALA A 112 2.50 0.25 -16.79
CA ALA A 112 2.21 -0.81 -17.76
C ALA A 112 3.14 -0.83 -18.98
N THR A 113 3.44 0.33 -19.55
CA THR A 113 4.30 0.41 -20.75
C THR A 113 5.77 0.55 -20.36
N ALA A 114 6.60 -0.41 -20.79
CA ALA A 114 8.06 -0.39 -20.53
C ALA A 114 8.75 0.91 -21.02
N MET A 115 8.23 1.54 -22.07
CA MET A 115 8.73 2.81 -22.59
C MET A 115 8.44 3.97 -21.63
N ILE A 116 7.17 4.16 -21.22
CA ILE A 116 6.77 5.17 -20.22
C ILE A 116 7.53 4.94 -18.90
N LYS A 117 7.61 3.69 -18.44
CA LYS A 117 8.36 3.33 -17.24
C LYS A 117 9.81 3.80 -17.31
N LYS A 118 10.54 3.48 -18.39
CA LYS A 118 11.94 3.90 -18.57
C LYS A 118 12.08 5.43 -18.62
N GLU A 119 11.18 6.10 -19.34
CA GLU A 119 11.20 7.56 -19.45
C GLU A 119 10.97 8.23 -18.09
N ILE A 120 9.89 7.87 -17.39
CA ILE A 120 9.54 8.40 -16.07
C ILE A 120 10.66 8.11 -15.07
N THR A 121 11.20 6.90 -15.02
CA THR A 121 12.32 6.54 -14.14
C THR A 121 13.54 7.43 -14.37
N ARG A 122 13.88 7.69 -15.65
CA ARG A 122 15.00 8.57 -16.01
C ARG A 122 14.74 10.02 -15.56
N LEU A 123 13.55 10.54 -15.86
CA LEU A 123 13.15 11.92 -15.54
C LEU A 123 13.15 12.16 -14.03
N VAL A 124 12.57 11.26 -13.25
CA VAL A 124 12.52 11.35 -11.77
C VAL A 124 13.91 11.22 -11.16
N THR A 125 14.82 10.48 -11.79
CA THR A 125 16.19 10.29 -11.29
C THR A 125 17.09 11.49 -11.58
N LEU A 126 17.00 12.05 -12.79
CA LEU A 126 17.94 13.06 -13.28
C LEU A 126 17.44 14.49 -13.11
N GLU A 127 16.15 14.75 -13.33
CA GLU A 127 15.62 16.12 -13.50
C GLU A 127 14.58 16.49 -12.43
N TYR A 128 13.66 15.58 -12.10
CA TYR A 128 12.52 15.87 -11.22
C TYR A 128 12.59 15.06 -9.91
N ARG A 129 13.69 15.20 -9.17
CA ARG A 129 13.95 14.40 -7.94
C ARG A 129 12.87 14.57 -6.86
N GLN A 130 12.22 15.74 -6.80
CA GLN A 130 11.10 16.03 -5.90
C GLN A 130 9.87 15.13 -6.14
N VAL A 131 9.73 14.57 -7.34
CA VAL A 131 8.63 13.65 -7.69
C VAL A 131 8.72 12.36 -6.88
N LYS A 132 9.91 11.96 -6.42
CA LYS A 132 10.12 10.80 -5.52
C LYS A 132 9.40 10.93 -4.18
N THR A 133 8.92 12.11 -3.82
CA THR A 133 8.20 12.38 -2.56
C THR A 133 6.85 13.05 -2.82
N GLY A 134 6.42 13.15 -4.07
CA GLY A 134 5.20 13.86 -4.47
C GLY A 134 4.36 13.01 -5.41
N GLU A 135 3.41 12.27 -4.86
CA GLU A 135 2.50 11.41 -5.64
C GLU A 135 1.68 12.20 -6.66
N ILE A 136 1.18 13.39 -6.29
CA ILE A 136 0.45 14.27 -7.23
C ILE A 136 1.37 14.71 -8.38
N ALA A 137 2.63 15.03 -8.08
CA ALA A 137 3.59 15.42 -9.10
C ALA A 137 3.95 14.23 -10.02
N LEU A 138 3.98 13.01 -9.48
CA LEU A 138 4.16 11.79 -10.26
C LEU A 138 2.96 11.55 -11.20
N TYR A 139 1.73 11.63 -10.68
CA TYR A 139 0.51 11.49 -11.46
C TYR A 139 0.49 12.46 -12.67
N THR A 140 0.73 13.75 -12.41
CA THR A 140 0.76 14.77 -13.47
C THR A 140 1.84 14.48 -14.51
N LEU A 141 3.02 14.03 -14.08
CA LEU A 141 4.12 13.68 -14.99
C LEU A 141 3.78 12.46 -15.85
N VAL A 142 3.22 11.40 -15.26
CA VAL A 142 2.79 10.20 -15.98
C VAL A 142 1.72 10.55 -17.01
N LEU A 143 0.71 11.31 -16.62
CA LEU A 143 -0.36 11.75 -17.53
C LEU A 143 0.20 12.57 -18.71
N GLN A 144 1.11 13.51 -18.44
CA GLN A 144 1.75 14.32 -19.48
C GLN A 144 2.54 13.44 -20.47
N ARG A 145 3.31 12.46 -19.97
CA ARG A 145 4.11 11.58 -20.84
C ARG A 145 3.26 10.56 -21.59
N ALA A 146 2.22 10.01 -20.96
CA ALA A 146 1.28 9.12 -21.62
C ALA A 146 0.59 9.82 -22.81
N ARG A 147 0.14 11.06 -22.64
CA ARG A 147 -0.44 11.88 -23.73
C ARG A 147 0.52 12.10 -24.90
N LEU A 148 1.81 12.29 -24.62
CA LEU A 148 2.83 12.47 -25.67
C LEU A 148 3.15 11.18 -26.44
N GLN A 149 2.86 10.00 -25.89
CA GLN A 149 3.08 8.71 -26.56
C GLN A 149 1.88 8.20 -27.36
N GLN A 150 0.71 8.82 -27.20
CA GLN A 150 -0.51 8.55 -28.00
C GLN A 150 -0.54 9.29 -29.34
N HIS A 151 0.46 10.13 -29.63
CA HIS A 151 0.64 10.90 -30.86
C HIS A 151 1.89 10.46 -31.62
#